data_AF-A0A562E6Z0-F1
#
_entry.id   AF-A0A562E6Z0-F1
#
_cell.length_a   1.000
_cell.length_b   1.000
_cell.length_c   1.000
_cell.angle_alpha   90.00
_cell.angle_beta   90.00
_cell.angle_gamma   90.00
#
_symmetry.space_group_name_H-M   'P 1'
#
loop_
_entity.id
_entity.type
_entity.pdbx_description
1 polymer ?
#
loop_
_entity_poly.entity_id
_entity_poly.type
_entity_poly.pdbx_seq_one_letter_code
_entity_poly.pdbx_strand_id
1 'polypeptide(L)'
;MLEHAPTRTVIEAERALNRSLHGSCHVPVAAYAELRGDRLHLQALVGSAADGRAVRAEGEGPAADPAALGRRLAAELLERGAGEFL
;
A
#
# COMPACT_ATOMS: atom_id res chain seq x y z
N MET A 1 15.62 18.84 12.38
CA MET A 1 15.55 17.37 12.27
C MET A 1 14.15 16.97 12.69
N LEU A 2 13.28 16.69 11.73
CA LEU A 2 11.93 16.16 11.98
C LEU A 2 12.01 14.66 11.73
N GLU A 3 12.38 13.91 12.77
CA GLU A 3 12.46 12.45 12.68
C GLU A 3 11.05 11.89 12.89
N HIS A 4 10.29 11.81 11.79
CA HIS A 4 9.00 11.12 11.78
C HIS A 4 9.24 9.61 11.73
N ALA A 5 9.38 8.98 12.90
CA ALA A 5 9.33 7.53 13.06
C ALA A 5 8.12 6.83 12.35
N PRO A 6 6.90 7.43 12.22
CA PRO A 6 5.84 6.83 11.40
C PRO A 6 6.17 6.78 9.89
N THR A 7 7.05 7.65 9.39
CA THR A 7 7.39 7.73 7.97
C THR A 7 8.21 6.55 7.49
N ARG A 8 9.03 5.92 8.35
CA ARG A 8 9.84 4.75 7.94
C ARG A 8 8.97 3.54 7.65
N THR A 9 7.94 3.35 8.47
CA THR A 9 6.92 2.30 8.30
C THR A 9 6.08 2.53 7.05
N VAL A 10 5.67 3.77 6.81
CA VAL A 10 4.94 4.18 5.60
C VAL A 10 5.80 3.95 4.35
N ILE A 11 7.06 4.41 4.36
CA ILE A 11 7.99 4.26 3.24
C ILE A 11 8.31 2.78 2.99
N GLU A 12 8.43 1.94 4.02
CA GLU A 12 8.62 0.50 3.83
C GLU A 12 7.38 -0.17 3.23
N ALA A 13 6.18 0.23 3.64
CA ALA A 13 4.92 -0.24 3.05
C ALA A 13 4.78 0.21 1.59
N GLU A 14 5.01 1.50 1.30
CA GLU A 14 5.01 2.06 -0.05
C GLU A 14 6.06 1.38 -0.95
N ARG A 15 7.30 1.22 -0.46
CA ARG A 15 8.36 0.54 -1.22
C ARG A 15 8.07 -0.92 -1.43
N ALA A 16 7.49 -1.63 -0.46
CA ALA A 16 7.09 -3.04 -0.61
C ALA A 16 5.97 -3.19 -1.64
N LEU A 17 5.01 -2.27 -1.63
CA LEU A 17 3.87 -2.26 -2.54
C LEU A 17 4.31 -1.88 -3.96
N ASN A 18 5.10 -0.82 -4.14
CA ASN A 18 5.73 -0.47 -5.41
C ASN A 18 6.62 -1.62 -5.93
N ARG A 19 7.36 -2.29 -5.04
CA ARG A 19 8.17 -3.47 -5.39
C ARG A 19 7.34 -4.64 -5.92
N SER A 20 6.17 -4.84 -5.36
CA SER A 20 5.27 -5.93 -5.75
C SER A 20 4.54 -5.62 -7.07
N LEU A 21 4.42 -4.33 -7.40
CA LEU A 21 3.71 -3.80 -8.57
C LEU A 21 4.67 -3.43 -9.75
N HIS A 22 5.86 -4.02 -9.83
CA HIS A 22 6.84 -3.74 -10.91
C HIS A 22 6.43 -4.19 -12.34
N GLY A 23 5.13 -4.19 -12.66
CA GLY A 23 4.62 -4.18 -14.02
C GLY A 23 4.45 -2.72 -14.45
N SER A 24 5.42 -2.20 -15.20
CA SER A 24 5.30 -0.96 -15.99
C SER A 24 5.27 0.38 -15.21
N CYS A 25 6.12 1.34 -15.61
CA CYS A 25 6.28 2.70 -15.03
C CYS A 25 5.02 3.60 -15.03
N HIS A 26 3.82 3.06 -15.28
CA HIS A 26 2.60 3.82 -15.54
C HIS A 26 1.43 3.50 -14.59
N VAL A 27 1.60 2.66 -13.57
CA VAL A 27 0.52 2.37 -12.62
C VAL A 27 0.49 3.43 -11.50
N PRO A 28 -0.55 4.28 -11.40
CA PRO A 28 -0.70 5.21 -10.30
C PRO A 28 -1.04 4.44 -9.02
N VAL A 29 -0.07 4.39 -8.12
CA VAL A 29 -0.15 3.66 -6.86
C VAL A 29 -0.05 4.65 -5.71
N ALA A 30 -0.99 4.59 -4.77
CA ALA A 30 -0.97 5.38 -3.55
C ALA A 30 -1.12 4.47 -2.34
N ALA A 31 -0.30 4.68 -1.30
CA ALA A 31 -0.49 4.02 -0.01
C ALA A 31 -0.34 5.05 1.11
N TYR A 32 -1.20 4.95 2.12
CA TYR A 32 -1.25 5.85 3.26
C TYR A 32 -1.37 5.04 4.53
N ALA A 33 -0.39 5.17 5.43
CA ALA A 33 -0.42 4.50 6.73
C ALA A 33 -0.52 5.51 7.87
N GLU A 34 -1.36 5.21 8.84
CA GLU A 34 -1.61 6.01 10.03
C GLU A 34 -1.39 5.14 11.28
N LEU A 35 -0.47 5.56 12.15
CA LEU A 35 -0.22 4.89 13.43
C LEU A 35 -1.17 5.46 14.49
N ARG A 36 -2.08 4.62 15.00
CA ARG A 36 -3.02 4.95 16.08
C ARG A 36 -2.68 4.11 17.32
N GLY A 37 -1.79 4.63 18.16
CA GLY A 37 -1.28 3.91 19.33
C GLY A 37 -0.45 2.70 18.90
N ASP A 38 -0.87 1.50 19.32
CA ASP A 38 -0.23 0.21 18.96
C ASP A 38 -0.76 -0.40 17.66
N ARG A 39 -1.72 0.26 16.99
CA ARG A 39 -2.31 -0.24 15.73
C ARG A 39 -1.92 0.65 14.56
N LEU A 40 -1.55 0.01 13.46
CA LEU A 40 -1.31 0.67 12.19
C LEU A 40 -2.54 0.48 11.31
N HIS A 41 -3.08 1.57 10.81
CA HIS A 41 -4.09 1.58 9.77
C HIS A 41 -3.38 1.86 8.44
N LEU A 42 -3.61 1.04 7.42
CA LEU A 42 -3.01 1.19 6.09
C LEU A 42 -4.12 1.21 5.06
N GLN A 43 -4.09 2.21 4.19
CA GLN A 43 -4.95 2.36 3.03
C GLN A 43 -4.07 2.29 1.79
N ALA A 44 -4.48 1.54 0.79
CA ALA A 44 -3.78 1.40 -0.47
C ALA A 44 -4.76 1.53 -1.63
N LEU A 45 -4.30 2.16 -2.71
CA LEU A 45 -5.06 2.43 -3.92
C LEU A 45 -4.16 2.14 -5.12
N VAL A 46 -4.68 1.35 -6.05
CA VAL A 46 -4.06 1.10 -7.34
C VAL A 46 -5.03 1.58 -8.40
N GLY A 47 -4.62 2.61 -9.15
CA GLY A 47 -5.33 3.08 -10.32
C GLY A 47 -4.72 2.50 -11.59
N SER A 48 -5.53 2.46 -12.64
CA SER A 48 -5.13 2.13 -13.99
C SER A 48 -5.06 3.38 -14.84
N ALA A 49 -3.89 3.61 -15.42
CA ALA A 49 -3.70 4.72 -16.36
C ALA A 49 -4.37 4.46 -17.73
N ALA A 50 -4.75 3.21 -18.04
CA ALA A 50 -5.31 2.85 -19.33
C ALA A 50 -6.82 3.13 -19.44
N ASP A 51 -7.56 2.89 -18.38
CA ASP A 51 -9.04 2.93 -18.36
C ASP A 51 -9.61 3.79 -17.22
N GLY A 52 -8.75 4.38 -16.37
CA GLY A 52 -9.16 5.26 -15.28
C GLY A 52 -9.83 4.54 -14.11
N ARG A 53 -9.85 3.21 -14.09
CA ARG A 53 -10.37 2.42 -12.96
C ARG A 53 -9.42 2.52 -11.77
N ALA A 54 -9.94 2.44 -10.55
CA ALA A 54 -9.15 2.39 -9.35
C ALA A 54 -9.69 1.38 -8.36
N VAL A 55 -8.80 0.55 -7.82
CA VAL A 55 -9.09 -0.43 -6.78
C VAL A 55 -8.46 0.07 -5.48
N ARG A 56 -9.24 -0.01 -4.40
CA ARG A 56 -8.83 0.43 -3.06
C ARG A 56 -8.90 -0.75 -2.11
N ALA A 57 -7.98 -0.81 -1.17
CA ALA A 57 -8.00 -1.75 -0.06
C ALA A 57 -7.54 -1.02 1.21
N GLU A 58 -8.13 -1.36 2.35
CA GLU A 58 -7.76 -0.79 3.63
C GLU A 58 -7.74 -1.87 4.71
N GLY A 59 -6.88 -1.70 5.70
CA GLY A 59 -6.75 -2.67 6.76
C GLY A 59 -6.10 -2.07 7.99
N GLU A 60 -6.29 -2.74 9.11
CA GLU A 60 -5.68 -2.41 10.37
C GLU A 60 -4.94 -3.62 10.94
N GLY A 61 -3.77 -3.37 11.53
CA GLY A 61 -2.91 -4.41 12.09
C GLY A 61 -2.05 -3.89 13.24
N PRO A 62 -1.32 -4.77 13.92
CA PRO A 62 -0.35 -4.34 14.92
C PRO A 62 0.76 -3.51 14.29
N ALA A 63 1.14 -2.40 14.92
CA ALA A 63 2.27 -1.57 14.48
C ALA A 63 3.62 -2.31 14.51
N ALA A 64 3.69 -3.45 15.22
CA ALA A 64 4.83 -4.34 15.28
C ALA A 64 5.08 -5.12 13.97
N ASP A 65 4.07 -5.27 13.10
CA ASP A 65 4.22 -5.97 11.81
C ASP A 65 3.56 -5.21 10.64
N PRO A 66 4.10 -4.04 10.29
CA PRO A 66 3.58 -3.23 9.19
C PRO A 66 3.75 -3.91 7.82
N ALA A 67 4.80 -4.71 7.68
CA ALA A 67 5.10 -5.39 6.44
C ALA A 67 4.08 -6.50 6.13
N ALA A 68 3.60 -7.23 7.14
CA ALA A 68 2.51 -8.18 6.95
C ALA A 68 1.22 -7.49 6.51
N LEU A 69 0.88 -6.34 7.11
CA LEU A 69 -0.29 -5.55 6.70
C LEU A 69 -0.18 -5.10 5.24
N GLY A 70 1.00 -4.60 4.84
CA GLY A 70 1.27 -4.19 3.45
C GLY A 70 1.17 -5.34 2.45
N ARG A 71 1.73 -6.52 2.75
CA ARG A 71 1.60 -7.71 1.88
C ARG A 71 0.15 -8.19 1.76
N ARG A 72 -0.61 -8.14 2.85
CA ARG A 72 -2.02 -8.56 2.85
C ARG A 72 -2.87 -7.65 1.98
N LEU A 73 -2.71 -6.33 2.11
CA LEU A 73 -3.42 -5.37 1.26
C LEU A 73 -2.97 -5.46 -0.20
N ALA A 74 -1.68 -5.70 -0.47
CA ALA A 74 -1.21 -5.92 -1.84
C ALA A 74 -1.86 -7.15 -2.49
N ALA A 75 -1.96 -8.27 -1.75
CA ALA A 75 -2.67 -9.45 -2.22
C ALA A 75 -4.17 -9.18 -2.48
N GLU A 76 -4.83 -8.47 -1.55
CA GLU A 76 -6.24 -8.11 -1.68
C GLU A 76 -6.49 -7.18 -2.88
N LEU A 77 -5.58 -6.22 -3.13
CA LEU A 77 -5.62 -5.38 -4.33
C LEU A 77 -5.49 -6.23 -5.60
N LEU A 78 -4.54 -7.16 -5.64
CA LEU A 78 -4.35 -8.06 -6.79
C LEU A 78 -5.59 -8.93 -7.04
N GLU A 79 -6.18 -9.50 -6.00
CA GLU A 79 -7.44 -10.29 -6.08
C GLU A 79 -8.61 -9.45 -6.58
N ARG A 80 -8.67 -8.17 -6.20
CA ARG A 80 -9.69 -7.22 -6.65
C ARG A 80 -9.48 -6.70 -8.08
N GLY A 81 -8.48 -7.22 -8.80
CA GLY A 81 -8.22 -6.86 -10.20
C GLY A 81 -7.10 -5.85 -10.38
N ALA A 82 -6.33 -5.49 -9.34
CA ALA A 82 -5.13 -4.69 -9.53
C ALA A 82 -4.07 -5.39 -10.40
N GLY A 83 -4.13 -6.73 -10.50
CA GLY A 83 -3.32 -7.50 -11.43
C GLY A 83 -3.64 -7.25 -12.91
N GLU A 84 -4.84 -6.78 -13.25
CA GLU A 84 -5.17 -6.36 -14.63
C GLU A 84 -4.55 -5.00 -14.99
N PHE A 85 -4.03 -4.26 -14.01
CA PHE A 85 -3.48 -2.92 -14.21
C PHE A 85 -1.95 -2.89 -14.35
N LEU A 86 -1.27 -4.03 -14.17
CA LEU A 86 0.19 -4.21 -14.26
C LEU A 86 0.64 -4.61 -15.67
#